data_AF-A0A821NX65-F1
#
_entry.id   AF-A0A821NX65-F1
#
_cell.length_a   1.000
_cell.length_b   1.000
_cell.length_c   1.000
_cell.angle_alpha   90.00
_cell.angle_beta   90.00
_cell.angle_gamma   90.00
#
_symmetry.space_group_name_H-M   'P 1'
#
loop_
_entity.id
_entity.type
_entity.pdbx_description
1 polymer ?
#
loop_
_entity_poly.entity_id
_entity_poly.type
_entity_poly.pdbx_seq_one_letter_code
_entity_poly.pdbx_strand_id
1 'polypeptide(L)'
;VIGFSLFLIDSTACNINKLDGKKKINVSRIDKIFKTVEVVPLYGDMQIAPFNYIKKSPNFDPSKWPICNDTSTSSMQGNLLMQLPEIREEHERFIADLARYTNEGAIQKVMKRTDQEMKYLYNMALTGLQLLSKWTNSILELYCWKLLHPADYRKGASKYEDDGEEYERATRYNYSSQEKFAMVEILSLIKGLQLQMNRLNETFYEAICSTAYIELQTFVQIHIRDMIKKVTQKKRDLTKRFFLLN
;
A
#
# COMPACT_ATOMS: atom_id res chain seq x y z
N VAL A 1 -7.80 -8.67 -7.14
CA VAL A 1 -7.51 -9.12 -8.53
C VAL A 1 -6.74 -10.43 -8.57
N ILE A 2 -5.50 -10.49 -8.05
CA ILE A 2 -4.61 -11.67 -8.18
C ILE A 2 -5.30 -13.01 -7.87
N GLY A 3 -5.92 -13.14 -6.68
CA GLY A 3 -6.57 -14.40 -6.26
C GLY A 3 -7.69 -14.84 -7.19
N PHE A 4 -8.59 -13.93 -7.55
CA PHE A 4 -9.70 -14.23 -8.45
C PHE A 4 -9.22 -14.54 -9.88
N SER A 5 -8.24 -13.80 -10.40
CA SER A 5 -7.67 -14.08 -11.73
C SER A 5 -7.01 -15.46 -11.79
N LEU A 6 -6.26 -15.85 -10.77
CA LEU A 6 -5.67 -17.19 -10.71
C LEU A 6 -6.74 -18.28 -10.64
N PHE A 7 -7.80 -18.06 -9.87
CA PHE A 7 -8.94 -18.98 -9.81
C PHE A 7 -9.65 -19.13 -11.16
N LEU A 8 -9.85 -18.05 -11.92
CA LEU A 8 -10.46 -18.10 -13.25
C LEU A 8 -9.55 -18.77 -14.30
N ILE A 9 -8.23 -18.56 -14.19
CA ILE A 9 -7.26 -19.17 -15.10
C ILE A 9 -7.14 -20.68 -14.83
N ASP A 10 -7.21 -21.07 -13.55
CA ASP A 10 -7.06 -22.46 -13.13
C ASP A 10 -8.31 -23.28 -13.50
N SER A 11 -8.14 -24.15 -14.48
CA SER A 11 -9.21 -24.96 -15.08
C SER A 11 -8.66 -26.32 -15.54
N THR A 12 -9.51 -27.14 -16.15
CA THR A 12 -9.08 -28.40 -16.78
C THR A 12 -8.14 -28.15 -17.97
N ALA A 13 -8.29 -27.02 -18.68
CA ALA A 13 -7.47 -26.66 -19.84
C ALA A 13 -6.17 -25.93 -19.46
N CYS A 14 -6.14 -25.22 -18.34
CA CYS A 14 -5.00 -24.41 -17.92
C CYS A 14 -4.70 -24.61 -16.43
N ASN A 15 -3.46 -24.98 -16.10
CA ASN A 15 -3.06 -25.28 -14.73
C ASN A 15 -2.03 -24.24 -14.27
N ILE A 16 -2.33 -23.56 -13.16
CA ILE A 16 -1.48 -22.48 -12.63
C ILE A 16 -0.09 -22.97 -12.22
N ASN A 17 0.04 -24.17 -11.68
CA ASN A 17 1.34 -24.75 -11.29
C ASN A 17 2.21 -25.03 -12.52
N LYS A 18 1.60 -25.41 -13.66
CA LYS A 18 2.32 -25.55 -14.93
C LYS A 18 2.74 -24.19 -15.51
N LEU A 19 1.94 -23.13 -15.30
CA LEU A 19 2.30 -21.77 -15.71
C LEU A 19 3.49 -21.24 -14.90
N ASP A 20 3.55 -21.55 -13.61
CA ASP A 20 4.68 -21.24 -12.73
C ASP A 20 5.95 -21.96 -13.18
N GLY A 21 5.85 -23.27 -13.49
CA GLY A 21 6.97 -24.02 -14.07
C GLY A 21 7.48 -23.45 -15.40
N LYS A 22 6.61 -22.80 -16.18
CA LYS A 22 6.96 -22.09 -17.43
C LYS A 22 7.38 -20.62 -17.19
N LYS A 23 7.50 -20.18 -15.93
CA LYS A 23 7.82 -18.80 -15.53
C LYS A 23 6.87 -17.74 -16.10
N LYS A 24 5.62 -18.11 -16.41
CA LYS A 24 4.58 -17.17 -16.84
C LYS A 24 3.95 -16.43 -15.66
N ILE A 25 3.95 -17.07 -14.50
CA ILE A 25 3.57 -16.48 -13.21
C ILE A 25 4.67 -16.81 -12.19
N ASN A 26 4.64 -16.14 -11.03
CA ASN A 26 5.55 -16.41 -9.92
C ASN A 26 4.74 -16.68 -8.67
N VAL A 27 4.45 -17.96 -8.42
CA VAL A 27 3.63 -18.40 -7.28
C VAL A 27 4.30 -18.04 -5.95
N SER A 28 5.62 -18.21 -5.83
CA SER A 28 6.35 -17.87 -4.60
C SER A 28 6.19 -16.40 -4.18
N ARG A 29 6.19 -15.47 -5.15
CA ARG A 29 5.95 -14.05 -4.87
C ARG A 29 4.50 -13.81 -4.43
N ILE A 30 3.54 -14.50 -5.05
CA ILE A 30 2.12 -14.35 -4.72
C ILE A 30 1.80 -14.95 -3.35
N ASP A 31 2.42 -16.08 -2.99
CA ASP A 31 2.34 -16.72 -1.67
C ASP A 31 2.77 -15.73 -0.56
N LYS A 32 3.90 -15.03 -0.76
CA LYS A 32 4.33 -13.96 0.15
C LYS A 32 3.29 -12.84 0.28
N ILE A 33 2.75 -12.36 -0.85
CA ILE A 33 1.75 -11.28 -0.85
C ILE A 33 0.50 -11.68 -0.06
N PHE A 34 -0.02 -12.89 -0.29
CA PHE A 34 -1.18 -13.40 0.42
C PHE A 34 -0.93 -13.67 1.90
N LYS A 35 0.30 -13.98 2.31
CA LYS A 35 0.63 -14.06 3.74
C LYS A 35 0.78 -12.67 4.39
N THR A 36 1.36 -11.71 3.68
CA THR A 36 1.51 -10.34 4.21
C THR A 36 0.15 -9.68 4.43
N VAL A 37 -0.77 -9.84 3.47
CA VAL A 37 -2.13 -9.28 3.51
C VAL A 37 -3.12 -10.44 3.31
N GLU A 38 -3.47 -11.09 4.41
CA GLU A 38 -4.33 -12.28 4.43
C GLU A 38 -5.79 -11.96 4.16
N VAL A 39 -6.27 -10.81 4.64
CA VAL A 39 -7.67 -10.34 4.52
C VAL A 39 -7.71 -8.94 3.93
N VAL A 40 -8.65 -8.71 3.01
CA VAL A 40 -8.88 -7.41 2.37
C VAL A 40 -10.38 -7.09 2.30
N PRO A 41 -10.76 -5.81 2.25
CA PRO A 41 -12.14 -5.41 2.03
C PRO A 41 -12.59 -5.79 0.61
N LEU A 42 -13.78 -6.38 0.52
CA LEU A 42 -14.46 -6.65 -0.75
C LEU A 42 -15.44 -5.53 -1.07
N TYR A 43 -16.40 -5.29 -0.17
CA TYR A 43 -17.39 -4.23 -0.31
C TYR A 43 -18.04 -3.93 1.04
N GLY A 44 -17.99 -2.67 1.49
CA GLY A 44 -18.48 -2.31 2.82
C GLY A 44 -17.79 -3.10 3.93
N ASP A 45 -18.57 -3.77 4.75
CA ASP A 45 -18.15 -4.67 5.82
C ASP A 45 -17.88 -6.12 5.34
N MET A 46 -18.16 -6.44 4.08
CA MET A 46 -17.83 -7.73 3.50
C MET A 46 -16.32 -7.84 3.25
N GLN A 47 -15.69 -8.79 3.93
CA GLN A 47 -14.26 -9.07 3.83
C GLN A 47 -14.01 -10.33 3.00
N ILE A 48 -12.80 -10.44 2.45
CA ILE A 48 -12.37 -11.64 1.74
C ILE A 48 -10.93 -11.98 2.06
N ALA A 49 -10.66 -13.27 2.25
CA ALA A 49 -9.31 -13.81 2.28
C ALA A 49 -8.91 -14.25 0.86
N PRO A 50 -8.05 -13.52 0.13
CA PRO A 50 -7.78 -13.80 -1.29
C PRO A 50 -7.22 -15.21 -1.53
N PHE A 51 -6.50 -15.78 -0.56
CA PHE A 51 -5.98 -17.14 -0.64
C PHE A 51 -7.08 -18.21 -0.70
N ASN A 52 -8.30 -17.92 -0.23
CA ASN A 52 -9.43 -18.84 -0.36
C ASN A 52 -9.81 -19.11 -1.83
N TYR A 53 -9.54 -18.17 -2.74
CA TYR A 53 -9.69 -18.43 -4.18
C TYR A 53 -8.74 -19.54 -4.65
N ILE A 54 -7.51 -19.53 -4.14
CA ILE A 54 -6.50 -20.53 -4.49
C ILE A 54 -6.87 -21.89 -3.90
N LYS A 55 -7.28 -21.94 -2.62
CA LYS A 55 -7.72 -23.20 -1.98
C LYS A 55 -8.89 -23.86 -2.70
N LYS A 56 -9.75 -23.07 -3.35
CA LYS A 56 -10.92 -23.54 -4.11
C LYS A 56 -10.59 -23.84 -5.57
N SER A 57 -9.35 -23.64 -6.03
CA SER A 57 -8.99 -23.82 -7.42
C SER A 57 -8.88 -25.32 -7.79
N PRO A 58 -9.20 -25.72 -9.03
CA PRO A 58 -9.23 -27.14 -9.42
C PRO A 58 -7.89 -27.87 -9.28
N ASN A 59 -6.76 -27.16 -9.44
CA ASN A 59 -5.41 -27.72 -9.37
C ASN A 59 -4.65 -27.25 -8.12
N PHE A 60 -5.35 -26.96 -7.02
CA PHE A 60 -4.71 -26.54 -5.78
C PHE A 60 -3.72 -27.59 -5.27
N ASP A 61 -2.48 -27.16 -5.01
CA ASP A 61 -1.41 -27.98 -4.43
C ASP A 61 -0.80 -27.23 -3.24
N PRO A 62 -1.07 -27.65 -1.99
CA PRO A 62 -0.56 -27.00 -0.78
C PRO A 62 0.97 -26.84 -0.77
N SER A 63 1.71 -27.77 -1.39
CA SER A 63 3.18 -27.74 -1.41
C SER A 63 3.74 -26.54 -2.18
N LYS A 64 2.95 -25.94 -3.07
CA LYS A 64 3.31 -24.72 -3.81
C LYS A 64 3.09 -23.43 -3.04
N TRP A 65 2.37 -23.51 -1.92
CA TRP A 65 1.98 -22.36 -1.09
C TRP A 65 2.41 -22.56 0.36
N PRO A 66 3.71 -22.81 0.63
CA PRO A 66 4.16 -23.16 1.98
C PRO A 66 3.94 -22.04 2.99
N ILE A 67 4.02 -20.77 2.58
CA ILE A 67 3.91 -19.63 3.49
C ILE A 67 2.44 -19.42 3.89
N CYS A 68 1.52 -19.42 2.93
CA CYS A 68 0.09 -19.27 3.24
C CYS A 68 -0.53 -20.49 3.95
N ASN A 69 0.08 -21.67 3.82
CA ASN A 69 -0.35 -22.85 4.57
C ASN A 69 0.31 -22.97 5.96
N ASP A 70 1.27 -22.10 6.30
CA ASP A 70 1.84 -22.05 7.64
C ASP A 70 0.86 -21.39 8.63
N THR A 71 0.32 -22.22 9.53
CA THR A 71 -0.58 -21.81 10.61
C THR A 71 0.16 -21.44 11.91
N SER A 72 1.48 -21.62 11.98
CA SER A 72 2.26 -21.31 13.19
C SER A 72 2.52 -19.81 13.34
N THR A 73 2.58 -19.07 12.22
CA THR A 73 2.85 -17.64 12.20
C THR A 73 1.54 -16.83 12.28
N SER A 74 1.38 -16.07 13.37
CA SER A 74 0.29 -15.11 13.54
C SER A 74 0.30 -14.04 12.44
N SER A 75 -0.90 -13.65 11.97
CA SER A 75 -1.05 -12.60 10.96
C SER A 75 -0.52 -11.26 11.47
N MET A 76 0.26 -10.58 10.63
CA MET A 76 0.73 -9.22 10.91
C MET A 76 -0.43 -8.22 10.93
N GLN A 77 -1.47 -8.45 10.13
CA GLN A 77 -2.68 -7.60 10.10
C GLN A 77 -3.41 -7.62 11.45
N GLY A 78 -3.39 -8.76 12.14
CA GLY A 78 -4.00 -8.92 13.46
C GLY A 78 -3.20 -8.30 14.61
N ASN A 79 -2.02 -7.71 14.36
CA ASN A 79 -1.14 -7.20 15.42
C ASN A 79 -0.65 -5.76 15.16
N LEU A 80 -1.56 -4.81 15.34
CA LEU A 80 -1.29 -3.37 15.21
C LEU A 80 -0.21 -2.87 16.19
N LEU A 81 -0.10 -3.48 17.38
CA LEU A 81 0.83 -3.05 18.41
C LEU A 81 2.29 -3.22 17.98
N MET A 82 2.60 -4.20 17.13
CA MET A 82 3.94 -4.36 16.56
C MET A 82 4.31 -3.26 15.56
N GLN A 83 3.32 -2.65 14.89
CA GLN A 83 3.53 -1.58 13.91
C GLN A 83 3.63 -0.20 14.55
N LEU A 84 3.05 -0.03 15.74
CA LEU A 84 2.92 1.28 16.40
C LEU A 84 4.26 2.02 16.64
N PRO A 85 5.37 1.37 17.08
CA PRO A 85 6.64 2.07 17.27
C PRO A 85 7.19 2.67 15.98
N GLU A 86 7.12 1.95 14.87
CA GLU A 86 7.58 2.42 13.56
C GLU A 86 6.73 3.61 13.09
N ILE A 87 5.40 3.52 13.24
CA ILE A 87 4.49 4.61 12.88
C ILE A 87 4.81 5.90 13.66
N ARG A 88 5.13 5.79 14.96
CA ARG A 88 5.53 6.94 15.79
C ARG A 88 6.83 7.57 15.30
N GLU A 89 7.84 6.76 15.01
CA GLU A 89 9.13 7.24 14.53
C GLU A 89 8.99 7.93 13.15
N GLU A 90 8.26 7.31 12.23
CA GLU A 90 7.96 7.89 10.91
C GLU A 90 7.22 9.23 11.04
N HIS A 91 6.22 9.28 11.93
CA HIS A 91 5.47 10.50 12.18
C HIS A 91 6.36 11.60 12.77
N GLU A 92 7.12 11.32 13.83
CA GLU A 92 8.01 12.30 14.45
C GLU A 92 9.00 12.88 13.43
N ARG A 93 9.64 12.00 12.64
CA ARG A 93 10.60 12.40 11.61
C ARG A 93 9.96 13.29 10.54
N PHE A 94 8.83 12.85 9.98
CA PHE A 94 8.17 13.59 8.90
C PHE A 94 7.64 14.95 9.38
N ILE A 95 7.05 15.00 10.57
CA ILE A 95 6.52 16.25 11.14
C ILE A 95 7.64 17.24 11.44
N ALA A 96 8.79 16.77 11.93
CA ALA A 96 9.95 17.61 12.14
C ALA A 96 10.42 18.26 10.82
N ASP A 97 10.50 17.48 9.74
CA ASP A 97 10.88 17.99 8.41
C ASP A 97 9.84 18.95 7.83
N LEU A 98 8.54 18.65 7.99
CA LEU A 98 7.44 19.50 7.55
C LEU A 98 7.42 20.84 8.31
N ALA A 99 7.68 20.80 9.63
CA ALA A 99 7.73 21.98 10.48
C ALA A 99 8.92 22.88 10.14
N ARG A 100 10.10 22.32 9.85
CA ARG A 100 11.27 23.08 9.38
C ARG A 100 10.92 23.90 8.14
N TYR A 101 10.34 23.26 7.13
CA TYR A 101 9.94 23.96 5.91
C TYR A 101 8.88 25.04 6.16
N THR A 102 7.87 24.75 6.99
CA THR A 102 6.81 25.72 7.31
C THR A 102 7.37 26.97 7.99
N ASN A 103 8.34 26.79 8.90
CA ASN A 103 8.96 27.89 9.64
C ASN A 103 9.95 28.68 8.77
N GLU A 104 10.72 28.01 7.91
CA GLU A 104 11.64 28.66 6.95
C GLU A 104 10.88 29.44 5.86
N GLY A 105 9.78 28.86 5.35
CA GLY A 105 8.90 29.49 4.35
C GLY A 105 8.16 30.72 4.84
N ALA A 106 7.95 30.87 6.16
CA ALA A 106 7.41 32.11 6.74
C ALA A 106 8.37 33.31 6.58
N ILE A 107 9.68 33.04 6.45
CA ILE A 107 10.75 34.05 6.41
C ILE A 107 11.12 34.42 4.95
N GLN A 108 10.93 33.51 3.98
CA GLN A 108 11.45 33.65 2.61
C GLN A 108 10.44 34.04 1.52
N LYS A 109 9.25 34.56 1.85
CA LYS A 109 8.15 34.91 0.90
C LYS A 109 8.50 35.85 -0.29
N VAL A 110 9.74 36.33 -0.40
CA VAL A 110 10.17 37.36 -1.35
C VAL A 110 10.98 36.79 -2.53
N MET A 111 11.48 35.55 -2.48
CA MET A 111 12.28 34.98 -3.58
C MET A 111 11.58 33.86 -4.34
N LYS A 112 11.79 33.82 -5.66
CA LYS A 112 11.33 32.74 -6.54
C LYS A 112 12.06 31.45 -6.14
N ARG A 113 11.30 30.40 -5.80
CA ARG A 113 11.86 29.10 -5.39
C ARG A 113 12.68 28.46 -6.51
N THR A 114 13.76 27.78 -6.14
CA THR A 114 14.62 27.06 -7.08
C THR A 114 14.01 25.74 -7.53
N ASP A 115 14.46 25.19 -8.66
CA ASP A 115 14.02 23.87 -9.14
C ASP A 115 14.30 22.75 -8.12
N GLN A 116 15.39 22.87 -7.36
CA GLN A 116 15.76 21.93 -6.30
C GLN A 116 14.78 21.99 -5.12
N GLU A 117 14.40 23.20 -4.69
CA GLU A 117 13.39 23.41 -3.65
C GLU A 117 12.02 22.88 -4.09
N MET A 118 11.63 23.12 -5.35
CA MET A 118 10.38 22.57 -5.90
C MET A 118 10.40 21.04 -5.90
N LYS A 119 11.52 20.42 -6.30
CA LYS A 119 11.66 18.96 -6.27
C LYS A 119 11.60 18.41 -4.85
N TYR A 120 12.21 19.10 -3.89
CA TYR A 120 12.14 18.74 -2.47
C TYR A 120 10.69 18.74 -1.97
N LEU A 121 9.93 19.80 -2.27
CA LEU A 121 8.52 19.91 -1.88
C LEU A 121 7.62 18.88 -2.56
N TYR A 122 7.89 18.57 -3.83
CA TYR A 122 7.24 17.47 -4.53
C TYR A 122 7.46 16.13 -3.81
N ASN A 123 8.70 15.83 -3.44
CA ASN A 123 9.02 14.60 -2.72
C ASN A 123 8.41 14.58 -1.31
N MET A 124 8.37 15.71 -0.63
CA MET A 124 7.72 15.84 0.68
C MET A 124 6.21 15.58 0.58
N ALA A 125 5.53 16.12 -0.43
CA ALA A 125 4.12 15.86 -0.70
C ALA A 125 3.86 14.37 -0.96
N LEU A 126 4.68 13.75 -1.81
CA LEU A 126 4.58 12.32 -2.13
C LEU A 126 4.76 11.45 -0.88
N THR A 127 5.81 11.70 -0.10
CA THR A 127 6.10 10.96 1.13
C THR A 127 4.96 11.13 2.15
N GLY A 128 4.45 12.34 2.33
CA GLY A 128 3.33 12.59 3.25
C GLY A 128 2.06 11.84 2.87
N LEU A 129 1.72 11.80 1.58
CA LEU A 129 0.60 10.99 1.07
C LEU A 129 0.84 9.49 1.24
N GLN A 130 2.07 9.01 1.03
CA GLN A 130 2.43 7.61 1.25
C GLN A 130 2.31 7.20 2.71
N LEU A 131 2.75 8.06 3.65
CA LEU A 131 2.61 7.82 5.10
C LEU A 131 1.14 7.80 5.52
N LEU A 132 0.34 8.77 5.07
CA LEU A 132 -1.11 8.77 5.29
C LEU A 132 -1.75 7.48 4.77
N SER A 133 -1.38 7.03 3.57
CA SER A 133 -1.90 5.78 3.01
C SER A 133 -1.46 4.56 3.82
N LYS A 134 -0.18 4.47 4.21
CA LYS A 134 0.39 3.36 4.99
C LYS A 134 -0.33 3.22 6.33
N TRP A 135 -0.43 4.30 7.11
CA TRP A 135 -1.06 4.25 8.44
C TRP A 135 -2.57 4.04 8.36
N THR A 136 -3.25 4.59 7.35
CA THR A 136 -4.67 4.29 7.10
C THR A 136 -4.87 2.80 6.83
N ASN A 137 -4.00 2.20 6.00
CA ASN A 137 -4.05 0.77 5.71
C ASN A 137 -3.79 -0.08 6.96
N SER A 138 -2.85 0.30 7.84
CA SER A 138 -2.64 -0.42 9.11
C SER A 138 -3.91 -0.57 9.95
N ILE A 139 -4.74 0.49 10.02
CA ILE A 139 -6.02 0.45 10.73
C ILE A 139 -7.04 -0.40 9.98
N LEU A 140 -7.17 -0.19 8.67
CA LEU A 140 -8.15 -0.90 7.84
C LEU A 140 -7.84 -2.40 7.80
N GLU A 141 -6.59 -2.79 7.65
CA GLU A 141 -6.17 -4.19 7.63
C GLU A 141 -6.45 -4.89 8.97
N LEU A 142 -6.18 -4.22 10.10
CA LEU A 142 -6.58 -4.74 11.42
C LEU A 142 -8.09 -4.95 11.49
N TYR A 143 -8.87 -3.94 11.10
CA TYR A 143 -10.32 -4.00 11.12
C TYR A 143 -10.86 -5.14 10.26
N CYS A 144 -10.39 -5.27 9.02
CA CYS A 144 -10.79 -6.32 8.09
C CYS A 144 -10.43 -7.70 8.62
N TRP A 145 -9.22 -7.84 9.17
CA TRP A 145 -8.77 -9.11 9.75
C TRP A 145 -9.63 -9.51 10.95
N LYS A 146 -9.94 -8.59 11.88
CA LYS A 146 -10.78 -8.85 13.05
C LYS A 146 -12.23 -9.19 12.69
N LEU A 147 -12.78 -8.58 11.64
CA LEU A 147 -14.11 -8.92 11.15
C LEU A 147 -14.23 -10.38 10.68
N LEU A 148 -13.19 -10.89 10.01
CA LEU A 148 -13.17 -12.28 9.53
C LEU A 148 -12.78 -13.30 10.62
N HIS A 149 -12.33 -12.82 11.80
CA HIS A 149 -11.88 -13.66 12.91
C HIS A 149 -12.53 -13.21 14.23
N PRO A 150 -13.83 -13.48 14.46
CA PRO A 150 -14.53 -13.10 15.69
C PRO A 150 -13.89 -13.70 16.95
N ALA A 151 -14.02 -13.01 18.08
CA ALA A 151 -13.46 -13.49 19.35
C ALA A 151 -14.14 -14.80 19.83
N ASP A 152 -13.33 -15.79 20.20
CA ASP A 152 -13.81 -17.05 20.78
C ASP A 152 -14.06 -16.92 22.29
N TYR A 153 -15.27 -17.27 22.74
CA TYR A 153 -15.63 -17.32 24.17
C TYR A 153 -14.70 -18.20 25.02
N ARG A 154 -14.17 -19.27 24.43
CA ARG A 154 -13.37 -20.31 25.13
C ARG A 154 -11.96 -19.87 25.51
N LYS A 155 -11.43 -18.77 24.95
CA LYS A 155 -10.05 -18.29 25.19
C LYS A 155 -9.97 -17.14 26.21
N GLY A 156 -10.90 -17.08 27.17
CA GLY A 156 -10.83 -16.14 28.29
C GLY A 156 -11.70 -14.89 28.17
N ALA A 157 -12.60 -14.82 27.19
CA ALA A 157 -13.65 -13.79 27.13
C ALA A 157 -14.84 -14.17 28.05
N SER A 158 -14.59 -14.66 29.27
CA SER A 158 -15.63 -15.18 30.18
C SER A 158 -16.39 -14.08 30.94
N LYS A 159 -16.75 -12.99 30.27
CA LYS A 159 -17.52 -11.91 30.91
C LYS A 159 -18.81 -11.53 30.21
N TYR A 160 -19.09 -12.10 29.04
CA TYR A 160 -20.25 -11.77 28.24
C TYR A 160 -20.93 -13.08 27.83
N GLU A 161 -22.24 -13.11 28.03
CA GLU A 161 -23.11 -14.27 27.91
C GLU A 161 -22.89 -15.01 26.57
N ASP A 162 -23.08 -16.33 26.60
CA ASP A 162 -22.78 -17.33 25.56
C ASP A 162 -23.56 -17.13 24.23
N ASP A 163 -24.22 -15.97 24.05
CA ASP A 163 -25.24 -15.68 23.05
C ASP A 163 -25.00 -14.37 22.27
N GLY A 164 -23.82 -13.77 22.40
CA GLY A 164 -23.48 -12.54 21.67
C GLY A 164 -23.39 -12.76 20.16
N GLU A 165 -24.03 -11.87 19.41
CA GLU A 165 -24.07 -11.86 17.95
C GLU A 165 -22.66 -11.86 17.35
N GLU A 166 -22.46 -12.55 16.21
CA GLU A 166 -21.17 -12.67 15.56
C GLU A 166 -20.51 -11.31 15.27
N TYR A 167 -21.31 -10.32 14.88
CA TYR A 167 -20.83 -8.95 14.66
C TYR A 167 -20.30 -8.29 15.95
N GLU A 168 -20.95 -8.51 17.09
CA GLU A 168 -20.50 -7.98 18.38
C GLU A 168 -19.19 -8.64 18.82
N ARG A 169 -19.04 -9.95 18.57
CA ARG A 169 -17.79 -10.69 18.82
C ARG A 169 -16.66 -10.25 17.91
N ALA A 170 -16.95 -9.88 16.67
CA ALA A 170 -15.96 -9.41 15.70
C ALA A 170 -15.53 -7.96 15.95
N THR A 171 -16.40 -7.16 16.58
CA THR A 171 -16.17 -5.74 16.86
C THR A 171 -15.93 -5.48 18.34
N ARG A 172 -16.98 -5.30 19.14
CA ARG A 172 -16.91 -4.85 20.54
C ARG A 172 -15.93 -5.64 21.41
N TYR A 173 -15.91 -6.96 21.24
CA TYR A 173 -15.15 -7.89 22.06
C TYR A 173 -13.80 -8.31 21.47
N ASN A 174 -13.48 -7.93 20.24
CA ASN A 174 -12.27 -8.39 19.54
C ASN A 174 -11.05 -7.46 19.68
N TYR A 175 -11.18 -6.38 20.46
CA TYR A 175 -10.10 -5.42 20.70
C TYR A 175 -9.84 -5.28 22.19
N SER A 176 -8.60 -5.51 22.58
CA SER A 176 -8.07 -5.16 23.89
C SER A 176 -8.06 -3.65 24.11
N SER A 177 -7.97 -3.22 25.36
CA SER A 177 -7.84 -1.79 25.68
C SER A 177 -6.61 -1.17 25.02
N GLN A 178 -5.49 -1.90 24.96
CA GLN A 178 -4.25 -1.43 24.31
C GLN A 178 -4.42 -1.24 22.81
N GLU A 179 -5.06 -2.18 22.11
CA GLU A 179 -5.37 -2.02 20.69
C GLU A 179 -6.28 -0.82 20.44
N LYS A 180 -7.31 -0.61 21.27
CA LYS A 180 -8.21 0.55 21.17
C LYS A 180 -7.45 1.88 21.32
N PHE A 181 -6.55 1.98 22.30
CA PHE A 181 -5.71 3.17 22.46
C PHE A 181 -4.78 3.37 21.27
N ALA A 182 -4.12 2.31 20.79
CA ALA A 182 -3.25 2.37 19.62
C ALA A 182 -4.01 2.82 18.35
N MET A 183 -5.23 2.32 18.13
CA MET A 183 -6.07 2.76 17.02
C MET A 183 -6.41 4.26 17.10
N VAL A 184 -6.84 4.74 18.28
CA VAL A 184 -7.15 6.16 18.50
C VAL A 184 -5.91 7.03 18.28
N GLU A 185 -4.75 6.59 18.75
CA GLU A 185 -3.49 7.28 18.54
C GLU A 185 -3.16 7.40 17.05
N ILE A 186 -3.13 6.28 16.31
CA ILE A 186 -2.82 6.30 14.88
C ILE A 186 -3.84 7.14 14.10
N LEU A 187 -5.14 7.06 14.42
CA LEU A 187 -6.17 7.92 13.81
C LEU A 187 -5.88 9.40 14.06
N SER A 188 -5.43 9.75 15.27
CA SER A 188 -5.07 11.12 15.62
C SER A 188 -3.84 11.59 14.86
N LEU A 189 -2.81 10.73 14.70
CA LEU A 189 -1.62 11.01 13.88
C LEU A 189 -2.00 11.24 12.41
N ILE A 190 -2.85 10.38 11.84
CA ILE A 190 -3.35 10.52 10.46
C ILE A 190 -4.09 11.84 10.27
N LYS A 191 -5.05 12.15 11.15
CA LYS A 191 -5.84 13.38 11.05
C LYS A 191 -5.00 14.64 11.27
N GLY A 192 -4.03 14.57 12.19
CA GLY A 192 -3.08 15.65 12.45
C GLY A 192 -2.20 15.94 11.22
N LEU A 193 -1.59 14.90 10.65
CA LEU A 193 -0.79 15.03 9.43
C LEU A 193 -1.63 15.51 8.24
N GLN A 194 -2.83 14.95 8.04
CA GLN A 194 -3.75 15.38 6.98
C GLN A 194 -4.06 16.88 7.07
N LEU A 195 -4.33 17.38 8.28
CA LEU A 195 -4.58 18.81 8.51
C LEU A 195 -3.35 19.65 8.13
N GLN A 196 -2.15 19.25 8.54
CA GLN A 196 -0.93 20.00 8.23
C GLN A 196 -0.60 19.98 6.73
N MET A 197 -0.76 18.84 6.07
CA MET A 197 -0.59 18.68 4.64
C MET A 197 -1.56 19.58 3.86
N ASN A 198 -2.83 19.62 4.26
CA ASN A 198 -3.84 20.47 3.65
C ASN A 198 -3.52 21.97 3.80
N ARG A 199 -2.88 22.41 4.89
CA ARG A 199 -2.45 23.82 5.05
C ARG A 199 -1.38 24.23 4.03
N LEU A 200 -0.60 23.29 3.54
CA LEU A 200 0.46 23.52 2.55
C LEU A 200 0.02 23.14 1.13
N ASN A 201 -1.28 22.90 0.91
CA ASN A 201 -1.81 22.39 -0.36
C ASN A 201 -1.41 23.25 -1.58
N GLU A 202 -1.51 24.58 -1.48
CA GLU A 202 -1.13 25.47 -2.59
C GLU A 202 0.37 25.38 -2.92
N THR A 203 1.22 25.35 -1.89
CA THR A 203 2.67 25.19 -2.06
C THR A 203 3.02 23.83 -2.68
N PHE A 204 2.38 22.75 -2.24
CA PHE A 204 2.59 21.44 -2.83
C PHE A 204 2.08 21.36 -4.26
N TYR A 205 0.92 21.94 -4.54
CA TYR A 205 0.36 22.01 -5.89
C TYR A 205 1.34 22.69 -6.85
N GLU A 206 1.87 23.86 -6.49
CA GLU A 206 2.85 24.58 -7.29
C GLU A 206 4.12 23.76 -7.52
N ALA A 207 4.66 23.16 -6.45
CA ALA A 207 5.85 22.31 -6.51
C ALA A 207 5.64 21.07 -7.41
N ILE A 208 4.45 20.46 -7.34
CA ILE A 208 4.09 19.29 -8.15
C ILE A 208 4.02 19.68 -9.62
N CYS A 209 3.28 20.73 -9.96
CA CYS A 209 3.16 21.18 -11.34
C CYS A 209 4.51 21.59 -11.93
N SER A 210 5.31 22.36 -11.18
CA SER A 210 6.64 22.81 -11.62
C SER A 210 7.58 21.62 -11.85
N THR A 211 7.67 20.71 -10.88
CA THR A 211 8.53 19.53 -10.97
C THR A 211 8.12 18.62 -12.12
N ALA A 212 6.83 18.30 -12.25
CA ALA A 212 6.33 17.44 -13.31
C ALA A 212 6.59 18.05 -14.69
N TYR A 213 6.45 19.37 -14.83
CA TYR A 213 6.77 20.08 -16.05
C TYR A 213 8.27 19.99 -16.38
N ILE A 214 9.16 20.28 -15.43
CA ILE A 214 10.60 20.23 -15.64
C ILE A 214 11.06 18.82 -16.02
N GLU A 215 10.57 17.80 -15.32
CA GLU A 215 10.92 16.41 -15.62
C GLU A 215 10.42 15.98 -17.01
N LEU A 216 9.19 16.35 -17.36
CA LEU A 216 8.63 16.06 -18.68
C LEU A 216 9.40 16.77 -19.79
N GLN A 217 9.71 18.06 -19.62
CA GLN A 217 10.49 18.82 -20.60
C GLN A 217 11.90 18.27 -20.73
N THR A 218 12.56 17.93 -19.62
CA THR A 218 13.89 17.30 -19.61
C THR A 218 13.85 15.96 -20.37
N PHE A 219 12.84 15.13 -20.09
CA PHE A 219 12.67 13.86 -20.77
C PHE A 219 12.48 14.02 -22.28
N VAL A 220 11.58 14.89 -22.71
CA VAL A 220 11.28 15.08 -24.13
C VAL A 220 12.43 15.80 -24.86
N GLN A 221 12.95 16.89 -24.31
CA GLN A 221 13.90 17.73 -25.02
C GLN A 221 15.33 17.17 -25.00
N ILE A 222 15.71 16.44 -23.95
CA ILE A 222 17.06 15.90 -23.79
C ILE A 222 17.07 14.39 -24.03
N HIS A 223 16.35 13.61 -23.20
CA HIS A 223 16.45 12.15 -23.25
C HIS A 223 15.91 11.54 -24.56
N ILE A 224 14.74 11.99 -25.03
CA ILE A 224 14.21 11.53 -26.32
C ILE A 224 15.10 12.02 -27.46
N ARG A 225 15.57 13.27 -27.45
CA ARG A 225 16.49 13.79 -28.49
C ARG A 225 17.75 12.92 -28.61
N ASP A 226 18.37 12.57 -27.48
CA ASP A 226 19.55 11.70 -27.45
C ASP A 226 19.23 10.28 -27.94
N MET A 227 18.05 9.77 -27.59
CA MET A 227 17.59 8.47 -28.06
C MET A 227 17.39 8.47 -29.58
N ILE A 228 16.75 9.51 -30.13
CA ILE A 228 16.56 9.70 -31.57
C ILE A 228 17.91 9.77 -32.27
N LYS A 229 18.87 10.56 -31.76
CA LYS A 229 20.22 10.66 -32.32
C LYS A 229 20.93 9.31 -32.38
N LYS A 230 20.82 8.50 -31.32
CA LYS A 230 21.41 7.14 -31.28
C LYS A 230 20.70 6.18 -32.25
N VAL A 231 19.39 6.32 -32.44
CA VAL A 231 18.60 5.46 -33.32
C VAL A 231 18.81 5.81 -34.79
N THR A 232 18.90 7.10 -35.14
CA THR A 232 19.19 7.54 -36.52
C THR A 232 20.56 7.07 -37.00
N GLN A 233 21.55 7.06 -36.11
CA GLN A 233 22.90 6.55 -36.39
C GLN A 233 22.96 5.01 -36.59
N LYS A 234 22.01 4.24 -36.04
CA LYS A 234 21.94 2.79 -36.21
C LYS A 234 21.09 2.41 -37.42
N LYS A 235 21.42 1.36 -38.17
CA LYS A 235 20.67 0.89 -39.36
C LYS A 235 19.31 0.20 -39.06
N ARG A 236 18.76 0.28 -37.83
CA ARG A 236 17.51 -0.43 -37.47
C ARG A 236 16.28 0.41 -37.82
N ASP A 237 15.61 0.07 -38.92
CA ASP A 237 14.47 0.81 -39.50
C ASP A 237 13.20 0.87 -38.63
N LEU A 238 12.91 -0.18 -37.85
CA LEU A 238 11.66 -0.23 -37.06
C LEU A 238 11.63 0.83 -35.95
N THR A 239 12.75 1.05 -35.26
CA THR A 239 12.86 2.06 -34.20
C THR A 239 12.87 3.47 -34.80
N LYS A 240 13.46 3.66 -35.99
CA LYS A 240 13.40 4.93 -36.72
C LYS A 240 11.97 5.33 -37.05
N ARG A 241 11.14 4.38 -37.53
CA ARG A 241 9.72 4.63 -37.82
C ARG A 241 8.94 5.11 -36.59
N PHE A 242 9.15 4.52 -35.42
CA PHE A 242 8.42 4.92 -34.19
C PHE A 242 8.75 6.35 -33.73
N PHE A 243 9.97 6.82 -33.97
CA PHE A 243 10.43 8.15 -33.52
C PHE A 243 10.36 9.25 -34.59
N LEU A 244 10.34 8.90 -35.88
CA LEU A 244 10.41 9.84 -37.01
C LEU A 244 9.13 9.90 -37.84
N LEU A 245 8.11 9.08 -37.55
CA LEU A 245 6.78 9.24 -38.14
C LEU A 245 5.92 10.14 -37.23
N ASN A 246 6.12 11.44 -37.41
CA ASN A 246 5.06 12.44 -37.55
C ASN A 246 5.42 13.29 -38.77
#